data_AF-A0A351UVJ9-F1
#
_entry.id   AF-A0A351UVJ9-F1
#
_cell.length_a   1.000
_cell.length_b   1.000
_cell.length_c   1.000
_cell.angle_alpha   90.00
_cell.angle_beta   90.00
_cell.angle_gamma   90.00
#
_symmetry.space_group_name_H-M   'P 1'
#
loop_
_entity.id
_entity.type
_entity.pdbx_description
1 polymer ?
#
loop_
_entity_poly.entity_id
_entity_poly.type
_entity_poly.pdbx_seq_one_letter_code
_entity_poly.pdbx_strand_id
1 'polypeptide(L)'
;PVYPQVKWMKEHGVDVDVIVGSKTKDMLILTDMMEKVAGNLYICTDDGTYGHHGMVTSVIEKLVGEGKTYDVCVAIGPMIM
;
A
#
# COMPACT_ATOMS: atom_id res chain seq x y z
N PRO A 1 3.32 -8.56 -7.59
CA PRO A 1 3.07 -9.75 -6.73
C PRO A 1 1.93 -9.56 -5.71
N VAL A 2 1.72 -8.35 -5.17
CA VAL A 2 0.62 -8.06 -4.23
C VAL A 2 -0.76 -8.02 -4.90
N TYR A 3 -0.87 -7.41 -6.09
CA TYR A 3 -2.17 -7.18 -6.76
C TYR A 3 -3.09 -8.42 -6.87
N PRO A 4 -2.63 -9.61 -7.31
CA PRO A 4 -3.48 -10.79 -7.37
C PRO A 4 -4.05 -11.22 -6.00
N GLN A 5 -3.29 -11.01 -4.92
CA GLN A 5 -3.72 -11.35 -3.56
C GLN A 5 -4.82 -10.39 -3.09
N VAL A 6 -4.64 -9.08 -3.30
CA VAL A 6 -5.66 -8.07 -2.97
C VAL A 6 -6.94 -8.31 -3.77
N LYS A 7 -6.80 -8.59 -5.08
CA LYS A 7 -7.94 -8.95 -5.93
C LYS A 7 -8.69 -10.17 -5.40
N TRP A 8 -7.96 -11.25 -5.05
CA TRP A 8 -8.56 -12.45 -4.48
C TRP A 8 -9.26 -12.15 -3.16
N MET A 9 -8.65 -11.38 -2.26
CA MET A 9 -9.27 -10.96 -0.99
C MET A 9 -10.57 -10.18 -1.21
N LYS A 10 -10.58 -9.23 -2.16
CA LYS A 10 -11.78 -8.47 -2.52
C LYS A 10 -12.89 -9.37 -3.05
N GLU A 11 -12.55 -10.32 -3.93
CA GLU A 11 -13.49 -11.32 -4.46
C GLU A 11 -14.10 -12.22 -3.37
N HIS A 12 -13.43 -12.33 -2.21
CA HIS A 12 -13.89 -13.10 -1.04
C HIS A 12 -14.43 -12.20 0.09
N GLY A 13 -14.72 -10.93 -0.20
CA GLY A 13 -15.37 -10.01 0.75
C GLY A 13 -14.45 -9.48 1.86
N VAL A 14 -13.13 -9.56 1.68
CA VAL A 14 -12.15 -8.99 2.60
C VAL A 14 -11.68 -7.66 2.04
N ASP A 15 -11.93 -6.58 2.78
CA ASP A 15 -11.39 -5.25 2.45
C ASP A 15 -9.95 -5.14 2.96
N VAL A 16 -9.08 -4.59 2.09
CA VAL A 16 -7.63 -4.53 2.32
C VAL A 16 -7.16 -3.10 2.14
N ASP A 17 -6.44 -2.58 3.13
CA ASP A 17 -5.66 -1.36 3.00
C ASP A 17 -4.34 -1.69 2.31
N VAL A 18 -4.04 -0.98 1.22
CA VAL A 18 -2.82 -1.20 0.44
C VAL A 18 -1.95 0.05 0.51
N ILE A 19 -0.68 -0.14 0.82
CA ILE A 19 0.34 0.90 0.78
C ILE A 19 1.29 0.59 -0.38
N VAL A 20 1.40 1.51 -1.34
CA VAL A 20 2.32 1.42 -2.48
C VAL A 20 3.41 2.47 -2.33
N GLY A 21 4.65 2.01 -2.22
CA GLY A 21 5.84 2.87 -2.16
C GLY A 21 6.65 2.79 -3.45
N SER A 22 7.26 3.90 -3.82
CA SER A 22 8.26 3.98 -4.89
C SER A 22 9.24 5.11 -4.60
N LYS A 23 10.40 5.15 -5.28
CA LYS A 23 11.35 6.23 -5.06
C LYS A 23 10.83 7.59 -5.51
N THR A 24 10.14 7.61 -6.65
CA THR A 24 9.62 8.81 -7.32
C THR A 24 8.27 8.51 -7.96
N LYS A 25 7.46 9.54 -8.24
CA LYS A 25 6.14 9.41 -8.86
C LYS A 25 6.14 8.58 -10.15
N ASP A 26 7.13 8.78 -11.01
CA ASP A 26 7.19 8.15 -12.34
C ASP A 26 7.49 6.64 -12.27
N MET A 27 7.95 6.14 -11.11
CA MET A 27 8.17 4.72 -10.87
C MET A 27 6.93 3.99 -10.37
N LEU A 28 5.84 4.70 -10.08
CA LEU A 28 4.59 4.08 -9.66
C LEU A 28 3.98 3.28 -10.81
N ILE A 29 3.57 2.06 -10.49
CA ILE A 29 2.91 1.15 -11.44
C ILE A 29 1.67 0.56 -10.80
N LEU A 30 0.70 0.18 -11.64
CA LEU A 30 -0.51 -0.54 -11.25
C LEU A 30 -1.38 0.17 -10.21
N THR A 31 -1.19 1.46 -9.94
CA THR A 31 -1.97 2.24 -8.97
C THR A 31 -3.46 2.21 -9.31
N ASP A 32 -3.82 2.43 -10.56
CA ASP A 32 -5.21 2.45 -11.05
C ASP A 32 -5.86 1.07 -10.99
N MET A 33 -5.06 0.01 -11.11
CA MET A 33 -5.54 -1.37 -10.95
C MET A 33 -5.74 -1.69 -9.47
N MET A 34 -4.82 -1.25 -8.62
CA MET A 34 -4.89 -1.45 -7.18
C MET A 34 -6.08 -0.72 -6.57
N GLU A 35 -6.34 0.52 -6.98
CA GLU A 35 -7.48 1.33 -6.51
C GLU A 35 -8.83 0.62 -6.74
N LYS A 36 -8.96 -0.14 -7.83
CA LYS A 36 -10.19 -0.89 -8.14
C LYS A 36 -10.44 -2.10 -7.24
N VAL A 37 -9.41 -2.60 -6.55
CA VAL A 37 -9.50 -3.83 -5.74
C VAL A 37 -9.21 -3.59 -4.26
N ALA A 38 -8.51 -2.51 -3.91
CA ALA A 38 -8.23 -2.15 -2.53
C ALA A 38 -9.46 -1.56 -1.84
N GLY A 39 -9.54 -1.72 -0.52
CA GLY A 39 -10.49 -0.97 0.31
C GLY A 39 -10.04 0.49 0.47
N ASN A 40 -8.75 0.68 0.75
CA ASN A 40 -8.07 1.98 0.69
C ASN A 40 -6.72 1.84 -0.01
N LEU A 41 -6.33 2.83 -0.80
CA LEU A 41 -5.01 2.90 -1.43
C LEU A 41 -4.23 4.11 -0.88
N TYR A 42 -3.11 3.84 -0.23
CA TYR A 42 -2.15 4.83 0.22
C TYR A 42 -0.93 4.77 -0.68
N ILE A 43 -0.52 5.93 -1.19
CA ILE A 43 0.67 6.04 -2.04
C ILE A 43 1.71 6.88 -1.31
N CYS A 44 2.95 6.42 -1.32
CA CYS A 44 4.08 7.20 -0.83
C CYS A 44 5.25 7.19 -1.83
N THR A 45 6.03 8.27 -1.79
CA THR A 45 7.25 8.42 -2.56
C THR A 45 8.40 8.87 -1.67
N ASP A 46 9.56 8.26 -1.83
CA ASP A 46 10.75 8.57 -1.01
C ASP A 46 11.19 10.03 -1.15
N ASP A 47 10.99 10.63 -2.33
CA ASP A 47 11.32 12.02 -2.64
C ASP A 47 10.15 13.00 -2.43
N GLY A 48 8.97 12.51 -2.02
CA GLY A 48 7.78 13.32 -1.80
C GLY A 48 7.13 13.88 -3.08
N THR A 49 7.51 13.39 -4.26
CA THR A 49 6.92 13.84 -5.54
C THR A 49 5.45 13.47 -5.71
N TYR A 50 4.95 12.49 -4.96
CA TYR A 50 3.54 12.11 -4.97
C TYR A 50 3.09 11.37 -3.69
N GLY A 51 1.89 11.70 -3.22
CA GLY A 51 1.31 11.09 -2.02
C GLY A 51 2.06 11.48 -0.74
N HIS A 52 2.25 10.52 0.17
CA HIS A 52 3.02 10.72 1.39
C HIS A 52 4.52 10.75 1.08
N HIS A 53 5.24 11.72 1.66
CA HIS A 53 6.70 11.75 1.57
C HIS A 53 7.30 10.78 2.59
N GLY A 54 8.01 9.76 2.10
CA GLY A 54 8.72 8.77 2.91
C GLY A 54 8.38 7.32 2.57
N MET A 55 8.80 6.42 3.47
CA MET A 55 8.72 4.97 3.31
C MET A 55 7.31 4.43 3.58
N VAL A 56 7.02 3.23 3.07
CA VAL A 56 5.75 2.54 3.37
C VAL A 56 5.56 2.26 4.87
N THR A 57 6.66 2.14 5.62
CA THR A 57 6.68 1.90 7.07
C THR A 57 6.11 3.08 7.86
N SER A 58 6.40 4.32 7.48
CA SER A 58 5.82 5.50 8.15
C SER A 58 4.32 5.60 7.93
N VAL A 59 3.82 5.13 6.78
CA VAL A 59 2.38 5.09 6.50
C VAL A 59 1.68 4.07 7.38
N ILE A 60 2.21 2.85 7.53
CA ILE A 60 1.58 1.84 8.42
C ILE A 60 1.67 2.27 9.89
N GLU A 61 2.79 2.85 10.34
CA GLU A 61 2.92 3.43 11.69
C GLU A 61 1.85 4.49 11.96
N LYS A 62 1.63 5.40 11.00
CA LYS A 62 0.57 6.41 11.08
C LYS A 62 -0.81 5.76 11.20
N LEU A 63 -1.13 4.79 10.34
CA LEU A 63 -2.45 4.15 10.33
C LEU A 63 -2.74 3.42 11.65
N VAL A 64 -1.74 2.71 12.18
CA VAL A 64 -1.85 2.06 13.51
C VAL A 64 -1.97 3.10 14.62
N GLY A 65 -1.20 4.19 14.55
CA GLY A 65 -1.29 5.31 15.50
C GLY A 65 -2.65 6.03 15.48
N GLU A 66 -3.34 6.02 14.33
CA GLU A 66 -4.72 6.52 14.16
C GLU A 66 -5.79 5.53 14.68
N GLY A 67 -5.37 4.39 15.22
CA GLY A 67 -6.26 3.39 15.82
C GLY A 67 -6.73 2.31 14.85
N LYS A 68 -6.19 2.22 13.63
CA LYS A 68 -6.47 1.07 12.75
C LYS A 68 -5.79 -0.19 13.31
N THR A 69 -6.52 -1.30 13.26
CA THR A 69 -6.03 -2.63 13.67
C THR A 69 -5.99 -3.55 12.45
N TYR A 70 -4.95 -4.36 12.33
CA TYR A 70 -4.77 -5.30 11.23
C TYR A 70 -4.45 -6.69 11.77
N ASP A 71 -5.11 -7.72 11.23
CA ASP A 71 -4.87 -9.12 11.60
C ASP A 71 -3.70 -9.73 10.82
N VAL A 72 -3.47 -9.26 9.58
CA VAL A 72 -2.47 -9.81 8.66
C VAL A 72 -1.78 -8.67 7.92
N CYS A 73 -0.44 -8.72 7.86
CA CYS A 73 0.38 -7.85 7.03
C CYS A 73 1.10 -8.68 5.96
N VAL A 74 0.94 -8.30 4.70
CA VAL A 74 1.66 -8.89 3.57
C VAL A 74 2.62 -7.85 2.99
N ALA A 75 3.90 -7.99 3.27
CA ALA A 75 4.95 -7.11 2.77
C ALA A 75 5.69 -7.77 1.60
N ILE A 76 5.73 -7.10 0.44
CA ILE A 76 6.47 -7.58 -0.73
C ILE A 76 7.24 -6.42 -1.37
N GLY A 77 8.57 -6.52 -1.33
CA GLY A 77 9.48 -5.54 -1.90
C GLY A 77 10.92 -5.97 -1.71
N PRO A 78 11.88 -5.04 -1.84
CA PRO A 78 13.29 -5.29 -1.50
C PRO A 78 13.45 -5.81 -0.07
N MET A 79 14.53 -6.55 0.21
CA MET A 79 14.73 -7.13 1.55
C MET A 79 14.86 -6.11 2.70
N ILE A 80 15.31 -4.88 2.40
CA ILE A 80 15.52 -3.83 3.41
C ILE A 80 14.27 -2.93 3.57
N MET A 81 13.20 -3.20 2.80
CA MET A 81 11.98 -2.41 2.79
C MET A 81 11.37 -2.25 4.19
#